data_AF-A0AAD3MTP3-F1
#
_entry.id   AF-A0AAD3MTP3-F1
#
_cell.length_a   1.000
_cell.length_b   1.000
_cell.length_c   1.000
_cell.angle_alpha   90.00
_cell.angle_beta   90.00
_cell.angle_gamma   90.00
#
_symmetry.space_group_name_H-M   'P 1'
#
loop_
_entity.id
_entity.type
_entity.pdbx_description
1 polymer ?
#
loop_
_entity_poly.entity_id
_entity_poly.type
_entity_poly.pdbx_seq_one_letter_code
_entity_poly.pdbx_strand_id
1 'polypeptide(L)'
;MHGPRDFIAPFWTDLDNRGNGHVYYNQYTTGSVLQQATQDINAYFPGLNFNANWVFVATWYEVAYYPNSGTAGYDTINSAHHYTIPGSFSSTATGPNSNFRLGSNVNVPGRWAFRTDHGSRGCTFNGEPVQLGDSFWSDNTCTQKCTCTSLGMQCVRQPCSFSQICQPSAFQFSCQTVRRGTCTISGDPHYYTFDNTVFHFQGTCTYVLSEQCDGGLSYYRVEGKNEHRGSTHVSWTRLVKVFVHNETIELVKGQRGKAKVNGIFAATPFDLNNGTVQVYETGSSVVISTDFGLETVWPHFVRVTVPGTYSGSLGGLCGNYNGHSNDDFQTPNGIVVNSSQVFGDSWRKGSLSAHCAEEQTCPRNSHYELCGTTCPSTCPSLSFPFTCDTVCQEGCQCDDGFILNGNQCVPPTSCGCYHHGRYRQGGEQFWEGEECQRLCSCNGITGIVHCTPNSCGLQESCLVVGGEFGCHPNPHGTCYASGDPHYLTFDGKAYDFQGTCRYVLATVCNDTDGLHQFSVEAKNEPWNGLPVSITAEVFVNVGGYRVHISWERCGMVQVSC
;
A
#
# COMPACT_ATOMS: atom_id res chain seq x y z
N MET A 1 -47.67 64.61 -3.16
CA MET A 1 -47.35 64.28 -1.76
C MET A 1 -45.94 63.74 -1.72
N HIS A 2 -45.03 64.51 -1.15
CA HIS A 2 -43.63 64.16 -0.92
C HIS A 2 -43.57 63.09 0.16
N GLY A 3 -43.38 61.83 -0.23
CA GLY A 3 -43.05 60.75 0.69
C GLY A 3 -41.53 60.71 0.92
N PRO A 4 -41.07 60.37 2.14
CA PRO A 4 -39.66 60.19 2.44
C PRO A 4 -39.19 58.95 1.67
N ARG A 5 -38.49 59.19 0.57
CA ARG A 5 -37.79 58.13 -0.15
C ARG A 5 -36.39 58.06 0.45
N ASP A 6 -36.03 56.91 0.97
CA ASP A 6 -34.72 56.71 1.57
C ASP A 6 -33.70 56.41 0.46
N PHE A 7 -32.63 57.20 0.46
CA PHE A 7 -31.49 57.02 -0.43
C PHE A 7 -30.25 56.94 0.45
N ILE A 8 -29.43 55.92 0.22
CA ILE A 8 -28.13 55.83 0.86
C ILE A 8 -27.07 56.05 -0.20
N ALA A 9 -26.16 56.96 0.11
CA ALA A 9 -24.89 57.10 -0.57
C ALA A 9 -23.81 56.50 0.33
N PRO A 10 -23.58 55.17 0.31
CA PRO A 10 -22.65 54.56 1.22
C PRO A 10 -21.26 54.93 0.73
N PHE A 11 -20.61 55.79 1.49
CA PHE A 11 -19.19 55.59 1.71
C PHE A 11 -19.11 54.68 2.93
N TRP A 12 -18.38 53.56 2.82
CA TRP A 12 -17.69 52.84 3.91
C TRP A 12 -18.11 51.41 4.32
N THR A 13 -17.19 50.78 5.09
CA THR A 13 -16.99 49.38 5.46
C THR A 13 -17.22 49.16 6.97
N ASP A 14 -17.29 47.91 7.42
CA ASP A 14 -17.23 47.52 8.84
C ASP A 14 -15.82 47.76 9.43
N LEU A 15 -15.73 48.23 10.68
CA LEU A 15 -14.49 48.70 11.32
C LEU A 15 -14.47 48.41 12.83
N ASP A 16 -13.31 47.96 13.36
CA ASP A 16 -13.08 47.75 14.80
C ASP A 16 -12.16 48.84 15.38
N ASN A 17 -12.70 49.73 16.23
CA ASN A 17 -11.91 50.76 16.92
C ASN A 17 -11.55 50.41 18.37
N ARG A 18 -11.70 49.15 18.81
CA ARG A 18 -11.40 48.74 20.19
C ARG A 18 -9.90 48.60 20.48
N GLY A 19 -9.08 48.39 19.45
CA GLY A 19 -7.62 48.21 19.57
C GLY A 19 -6.79 49.43 19.16
N ASN A 20 -7.15 50.12 18.08
CA ASN A 20 -6.51 51.35 17.61
C ASN A 20 -7.46 52.19 16.71
N GLY A 21 -6.98 53.38 16.32
CA GLY A 21 -7.62 54.23 15.32
C GLY A 21 -8.72 55.16 15.86
N HIS A 22 -9.08 56.13 15.03
CA HIS A 22 -10.08 57.15 15.33
C HIS A 22 -11.16 57.15 14.26
N VAL A 23 -12.43 57.10 14.68
CA VAL A 23 -13.59 57.31 13.81
C VAL A 23 -14.08 58.74 14.04
N TYR A 24 -14.06 59.55 12.99
CA TYR A 24 -14.60 60.91 12.99
C TYR A 24 -15.88 60.90 12.18
N TYR A 25 -16.98 61.30 12.80
CA TYR A 25 -18.25 61.46 12.10
C TYR A 25 -18.75 62.88 12.22
N ASN A 26 -19.56 63.29 11.24
CA ASN A 26 -20.22 64.57 11.27
C ASN A 26 -21.57 64.49 10.54
N GLN A 27 -22.56 65.19 11.08
CA GLN A 27 -23.88 65.30 10.46
C GLN A 27 -24.03 66.71 9.90
N TYR A 28 -24.40 66.78 8.62
CA TYR A 28 -24.62 68.01 7.88
C TYR A 28 -26.11 68.15 7.59
N THR A 29 -26.76 69.13 8.20
CA THR A 29 -28.15 69.52 7.90
C THR A 29 -28.22 70.74 6.97
N THR A 30 -27.07 71.35 6.66
CA THR A 30 -26.90 72.45 5.69
C THR A 30 -25.47 72.44 5.13
N GLY A 31 -25.21 73.24 4.09
CA GLY A 31 -23.86 73.45 3.55
C GLY A 31 -23.50 72.60 2.32
N SER A 32 -22.25 72.72 1.87
CA SER A 32 -21.77 72.14 0.60
C SER A 32 -21.85 70.62 0.54
N VAL A 33 -21.65 69.93 1.66
CA VAL A 33 -21.73 68.46 1.75
C VAL A 33 -23.15 67.95 1.49
N LEU A 34 -24.17 68.59 2.09
CA LEU A 34 -25.58 68.26 1.89
C LEU A 34 -26.02 68.55 0.44
N GLN A 35 -25.59 69.69 -0.11
CA GLN A 35 -25.86 70.07 -1.49
C GLN A 35 -25.24 69.08 -2.48
N GLN A 36 -23.99 68.68 -2.24
CA GLN A 36 -23.30 67.72 -3.10
C GLN A 36 -23.99 66.36 -3.09
N ALA A 37 -24.40 65.84 -1.93
CA ALA A 37 -25.14 64.57 -1.85
C ALA A 37 -26.48 64.64 -2.60
N THR A 38 -27.20 65.76 -2.48
CA THR A 38 -28.44 66.00 -3.21
C THR A 38 -28.22 66.05 -4.72
N GLN A 39 -27.15 66.69 -5.18
CA GLN A 39 -26.79 66.77 -6.59
C GLN A 39 -26.39 65.40 -7.15
N ASP A 40 -25.55 64.67 -6.44
CA ASP A 40 -25.07 63.34 -6.84
C ASP A 40 -26.25 62.37 -7.01
N ILE A 41 -27.23 62.38 -6.10
CA ILE A 41 -28.44 61.54 -6.18
C ILE A 41 -29.34 61.97 -7.34
N ASN A 42 -29.59 63.27 -7.52
CA ASN A 42 -30.41 63.75 -8.63
C ASN A 42 -29.77 63.52 -10.00
N ALA A 43 -28.44 63.51 -10.11
CA ALA A 43 -27.74 63.23 -11.35
C ALA A 43 -28.03 61.81 -11.86
N TYR A 44 -28.13 60.84 -10.95
CA TYR A 44 -28.37 59.44 -11.29
C TYR A 44 -29.88 59.10 -11.32
N PHE A 45 -30.70 59.79 -10.53
CA PHE A 45 -32.15 59.61 -10.48
C PHE A 45 -32.91 60.89 -10.90
N PRO A 46 -32.79 61.35 -12.16
CA PRO A 46 -33.27 62.66 -12.59
C PRO A 46 -34.80 62.84 -12.51
N GLY A 47 -35.56 61.74 -12.50
CA GLY A 47 -37.02 61.76 -12.35
C GLY A 47 -37.53 61.81 -10.90
N LEU A 48 -36.64 61.90 -9.90
CA LEU A 48 -37.00 61.71 -8.50
C LEU A 48 -37.32 63.01 -7.74
N ASN A 49 -36.83 64.17 -8.21
CA ASN A 49 -36.86 65.44 -7.48
C ASN A 49 -36.41 65.27 -6.01
N PHE A 50 -35.22 64.70 -5.82
CA PHE A 50 -34.64 64.41 -4.50
C PHE A 50 -34.13 65.69 -3.83
N ASN A 51 -34.29 65.81 -2.51
CA ASN A 51 -33.60 66.82 -1.71
C ASN A 51 -33.25 66.23 -0.34
N ALA A 52 -31.97 66.21 0.02
CA ALA A 52 -31.53 65.67 1.30
C ALA A 52 -31.84 66.66 2.43
N ASN A 53 -32.48 66.19 3.50
CA ASN A 53 -32.71 66.99 4.72
C ASN A 53 -31.51 66.97 5.67
N TRP A 54 -30.70 65.91 5.62
CA TRP A 54 -29.45 65.77 6.36
C TRP A 54 -28.57 64.72 5.67
N VAL A 55 -27.27 64.79 5.93
CA VAL A 55 -26.27 63.80 5.50
C VAL A 55 -25.39 63.48 6.70
N PHE A 56 -25.12 62.22 6.95
CA PHE A 56 -24.14 61.78 7.93
C PHE A 56 -22.91 61.26 7.20
N VAL A 57 -21.74 61.78 7.56
CA VAL A 57 -20.45 61.38 7.00
C VAL A 57 -19.62 60.83 8.14
N ALA A 58 -19.25 59.55 8.06
CA ALA A 58 -18.20 58.97 8.87
C ALA A 58 -16.89 58.92 8.07
N THR A 59 -15.75 59.06 8.75
CA THR A 59 -14.39 58.89 8.24
C THR A 59 -13.56 58.27 9.35
N TRP A 60 -12.38 57.75 9.03
CA TRP A 60 -11.53 57.15 10.03
C TRP A 60 -10.05 57.25 9.70
N TYR A 61 -9.23 57.11 10.73
CA TYR A 61 -7.78 57.15 10.67
C TYR A 61 -7.21 55.98 11.49
N GLU A 62 -6.34 55.17 10.89
CA GLU A 62 -5.66 54.03 11.54
C GLU A 62 -6.60 53.00 12.21
N VAL A 63 -7.86 52.88 11.78
CA VAL A 63 -8.79 51.89 12.34
C VAL A 63 -8.54 50.53 11.70
N ALA A 64 -8.33 49.50 12.53
CA ALA A 64 -8.20 48.12 12.09
C ALA A 64 -9.51 47.60 11.47
N TYR A 65 -9.39 46.88 10.35
CA TYR A 65 -10.52 46.17 9.76
C TYR A 65 -10.83 44.94 10.62
N TYR A 66 -12.11 44.72 10.96
CA TYR A 66 -12.53 43.52 11.68
C TYR A 66 -12.20 42.28 10.81
N PRO A 67 -11.55 41.23 11.34
CA PRO A 67 -11.21 40.03 10.56
C PRO A 67 -12.43 39.15 10.22
N ASN A 68 -13.62 39.47 10.74
CA ASN A 68 -14.88 38.76 10.50
C ASN A 68 -16.00 39.77 10.27
N SER A 69 -16.69 39.60 9.13
CA SER A 69 -17.73 40.42 8.49
C SER A 69 -17.29 41.80 8.00
N GLY A 70 -17.25 41.96 6.67
CA GLY A 70 -17.00 43.22 6.00
C GLY A 70 -17.68 43.25 4.64
N THR A 71 -19.01 43.14 4.60
CA THR A 71 -19.76 43.54 3.41
C THR A 71 -19.76 45.07 3.34
N ALA A 72 -19.25 45.64 2.25
CA ALA A 72 -19.54 47.03 1.95
C ALA A 72 -21.01 47.09 1.51
N GLY A 73 -21.82 47.84 2.22
CA GLY A 73 -23.26 47.83 2.06
C GLY A 73 -23.94 48.72 3.09
N TYR A 74 -25.25 48.77 3.05
CA TYR A 74 -26.04 49.44 4.07
C TYR A 74 -26.98 48.44 4.71
N ASP A 75 -27.06 48.52 6.03
CA ASP A 75 -28.04 47.88 6.89
C ASP A 75 -28.51 48.95 7.89
N THR A 76 -29.83 49.11 8.06
CA THR A 76 -30.36 49.91 9.17
C THR A 76 -30.98 49.02 10.22
N ILE A 77 -30.67 49.36 11.47
CA ILE A 77 -31.38 48.85 12.64
C ILE A 77 -32.89 49.08 12.42
N ASN A 78 -33.62 47.98 12.24
CA ASN A 78 -35.08 47.88 12.01
C ASN A 78 -35.61 48.13 10.58
N SER A 79 -34.79 48.07 9.54
CA SER A 79 -35.26 48.13 8.14
C SER A 79 -35.22 46.75 7.46
N ALA A 80 -36.22 46.45 6.63
CA ALA A 80 -36.20 45.26 5.76
C ALA A 80 -35.33 45.47 4.50
N HIS A 81 -34.71 46.65 4.35
CA HIS A 81 -33.90 47.03 3.20
C HIS A 81 -32.42 47.05 3.57
N HIS A 82 -31.69 46.02 3.14
CA HIS A 82 -30.24 46.01 3.14
C HIS A 82 -29.73 45.93 1.69
N TYR A 83 -28.54 46.45 1.46
CA TYR A 83 -27.88 46.38 0.15
C TYR A 83 -26.41 46.06 0.36
N THR A 84 -25.95 44.93 -0.16
CA THR A 84 -24.54 44.52 -0.13
C THR A 84 -23.92 44.71 -1.50
N ILE A 85 -22.78 45.39 -1.58
CA ILE A 85 -21.98 45.53 -2.78
C ILE A 85 -21.36 44.16 -3.10
N PRO A 86 -21.70 43.53 -4.24
CA PRO A 86 -21.11 42.25 -4.64
C PRO A 86 -19.59 42.36 -4.78
N GLY A 87 -18.84 41.41 -4.21
CA GLY A 87 -17.37 41.40 -4.24
C GLY A 87 -16.68 42.20 -3.13
N SER A 88 -17.43 42.84 -2.23
CA SER A 88 -16.87 43.52 -1.05
C SER A 88 -16.34 42.56 0.03
N PHE A 89 -16.61 41.25 -0.09
CA PHE A 89 -16.24 40.22 0.88
C PHE A 89 -14.84 39.60 0.66
N SER A 90 -13.94 40.25 -0.10
CA SER A 90 -12.59 39.71 -0.29
C SER A 90 -11.63 40.30 0.75
N SER A 91 -10.98 39.45 1.55
CA SER A 91 -9.79 39.81 2.37
C SER A 91 -8.57 40.24 1.52
N THR A 92 -8.73 40.28 0.20
CA THR A 92 -7.79 40.75 -0.82
C THR A 92 -8.52 41.57 -1.88
N ALA A 93 -9.04 42.74 -1.51
CA ALA A 93 -9.28 43.78 -2.51
C ALA A 93 -7.94 44.35 -3.02
N THR A 94 -7.10 43.49 -3.62
CA THR A 94 -5.81 43.80 -4.21
C THR A 94 -5.69 42.98 -5.49
N GLY A 95 -6.22 43.53 -6.58
CA GLY A 95 -6.15 42.98 -7.93
C GLY A 95 -6.69 43.99 -8.93
N PRO A 96 -6.33 43.90 -10.22
CA PRO A 96 -6.70 44.89 -11.25
C PRO A 96 -8.22 45.09 -11.43
N ASN A 97 -9.06 44.18 -10.91
CA ASN A 97 -10.52 44.27 -10.91
C ASN A 97 -11.14 44.71 -9.55
N SER A 98 -10.32 44.90 -8.50
CA SER A 98 -10.74 45.44 -7.20
C SER A 98 -10.40 46.93 -7.07
N ASN A 99 -10.59 47.65 -8.17
CA ASN A 99 -10.30 49.07 -8.25
C ASN A 99 -11.55 49.87 -7.90
N PHE A 100 -11.75 50.17 -6.61
CA PHE A 100 -12.86 51.03 -6.14
C PHE A 100 -12.82 52.46 -6.70
N ARG A 101 -11.70 52.88 -7.31
CA ARG A 101 -11.64 54.14 -8.08
C ARG A 101 -12.40 54.08 -9.42
N LEU A 102 -12.70 52.89 -9.96
CA LEU A 102 -13.35 52.73 -11.27
C LEU A 102 -14.81 52.26 -11.19
N GLY A 103 -15.31 51.90 -10.00
CA GLY A 103 -16.63 51.25 -9.81
C GLY A 103 -17.76 52.17 -9.35
N SER A 104 -17.58 53.49 -9.32
CA SER A 104 -18.61 54.45 -8.87
C SER A 104 -19.80 54.52 -9.83
N ASN A 105 -21.03 54.52 -9.31
CA ASN A 105 -22.22 54.84 -10.09
C ASN A 105 -22.56 56.34 -10.14
N VAL A 106 -21.73 57.21 -9.55
CA VAL A 106 -21.93 58.67 -9.59
C VAL A 106 -20.86 59.40 -10.41
N ASN A 107 -20.16 58.71 -11.32
CA ASN A 107 -19.10 59.27 -12.16
C ASN A 107 -17.92 59.90 -11.38
N VAL A 108 -17.82 59.62 -10.07
CA VAL A 108 -16.74 60.12 -9.20
C VAL A 108 -16.20 58.94 -8.41
N PRO A 109 -14.92 58.56 -8.61
CA PRO A 109 -14.26 57.47 -7.89
C PRO A 109 -14.59 57.43 -6.39
N GLY A 110 -15.05 56.29 -5.87
CA GLY A 110 -15.31 56.10 -4.45
C GLY A 110 -16.67 56.58 -3.93
N ARG A 111 -17.55 57.15 -4.77
CA ARG A 111 -18.91 57.54 -4.39
C ARG A 111 -19.96 56.59 -4.96
N TRP A 112 -20.99 56.25 -4.19
CA TRP A 112 -22.13 55.50 -4.68
C TRP A 112 -23.44 56.06 -4.20
N ALA A 113 -24.54 55.83 -4.93
CA ALA A 113 -25.90 56.15 -4.52
C ALA A 113 -26.87 55.04 -4.93
N PHE A 114 -27.58 54.45 -3.97
CA PHE A 114 -28.51 53.35 -4.23
C PHE A 114 -29.95 53.74 -3.86
N ARG A 115 -30.89 53.26 -4.68
CA ARG A 115 -32.32 53.43 -4.48
C ARG A 115 -32.86 52.17 -3.81
N THR A 116 -33.34 52.27 -2.58
CA THR A 116 -33.75 51.10 -1.76
C THR A 116 -35.26 50.86 -1.74
N ASP A 117 -36.05 51.73 -2.37
CA ASP A 117 -37.52 51.69 -2.39
C ASP A 117 -38.12 50.86 -3.56
N HIS A 118 -37.32 50.10 -4.33
CA HIS A 118 -37.81 49.21 -5.40
C HIS A 118 -37.20 47.80 -5.37
N GLY A 119 -38.07 46.79 -5.22
CA GLY A 119 -37.81 45.37 -5.44
C GLY A 119 -39.13 44.59 -5.43
N SER A 120 -39.39 43.76 -6.44
CA SER A 120 -40.57 42.87 -6.49
C SER A 120 -40.46 41.76 -5.44
N ARG A 121 -41.60 41.40 -4.83
CA ARG A 121 -41.83 40.31 -3.86
C ARG A 121 -40.76 39.22 -3.94
N GLY A 122 -39.80 39.28 -3.02
CA GLY A 122 -38.79 38.23 -2.85
C GLY A 122 -39.42 36.88 -2.51
N CYS A 123 -38.58 35.87 -2.42
CA CYS A 123 -38.95 34.54 -1.93
C CYS A 123 -38.82 34.51 -0.41
N THR A 124 -39.27 33.42 0.21
CA THR A 124 -38.92 33.09 1.60
C THR A 124 -38.21 31.74 1.62
N PHE A 125 -37.21 31.61 2.50
CA PHE A 125 -36.50 30.36 2.75
C PHE A 125 -36.30 30.20 4.26
N ASN A 126 -36.85 29.12 4.83
CA ASN A 126 -36.87 28.88 6.29
C ASN A 126 -37.43 30.05 7.12
N GLY A 127 -38.41 30.78 6.58
CA GLY A 127 -39.00 31.95 7.23
C GLY A 127 -38.27 33.27 6.98
N GLU A 128 -37.05 33.23 6.45
CA GLU A 128 -36.26 34.41 6.13
C GLU A 128 -36.53 34.92 4.69
N PRO A 129 -36.62 36.24 4.48
CA PRO A 129 -36.84 36.82 3.15
C PRO A 129 -35.58 36.72 2.28
N VAL A 130 -35.75 36.37 0.99
CA VAL A 130 -34.69 36.25 -0.02
C VAL A 130 -35.04 37.12 -1.22
N GLN A 131 -34.10 37.94 -1.71
CA GLN A 131 -34.39 38.84 -2.82
C GLN A 131 -34.46 38.11 -4.15
N LEU A 132 -35.27 38.64 -5.07
CA LEU A 132 -35.35 38.12 -6.43
C LEU A 132 -33.98 38.20 -7.12
N GLY A 133 -33.48 37.06 -7.62
CA GLY A 133 -32.16 36.93 -8.24
C GLY A 133 -31.07 36.39 -7.30
N ASP A 134 -31.26 36.48 -5.98
CA ASP A 134 -30.28 35.98 -5.02
C ASP A 134 -30.14 34.47 -5.12
N SER A 135 -28.91 34.01 -4.90
CA SER A 135 -28.58 32.58 -4.90
C SER A 135 -27.71 32.22 -3.71
N PHE A 136 -28.01 31.10 -3.08
CA PHE A 136 -27.31 30.58 -1.90
C PHE A 136 -27.38 29.05 -1.87
N TRP A 137 -26.66 28.42 -0.96
CA TRP A 137 -26.73 26.98 -0.73
C TRP A 137 -27.55 26.68 0.52
N SER A 138 -28.39 25.65 0.43
CA SER A 138 -29.45 25.36 1.40
C SER A 138 -28.95 25.03 2.80
N ASP A 139 -27.76 24.42 2.90
CA ASP A 139 -27.20 23.87 4.12
C ASP A 139 -25.67 23.77 4.03
N ASN A 140 -25.06 23.27 5.11
CA ASN A 140 -23.61 23.12 5.26
C ASN A 140 -22.97 22.05 4.36
N THR A 141 -23.75 21.29 3.59
CA THR A 141 -23.23 20.35 2.59
C THR A 141 -22.99 21.02 1.24
N CYS A 142 -23.62 22.18 1.01
CA CYS A 142 -23.64 22.88 -0.27
C CYS A 142 -23.93 21.98 -1.48
N THR A 143 -24.75 20.93 -1.31
CA THR A 143 -25.12 20.02 -2.41
C THR A 143 -26.20 20.63 -3.32
N GLN A 144 -27.05 21.50 -2.77
CA GLN A 144 -28.16 22.12 -3.47
C GLN A 144 -28.04 23.65 -3.45
N LYS A 145 -28.05 24.25 -4.65
CA LYS A 145 -28.06 25.70 -4.84
C LYS A 145 -29.48 26.17 -5.09
N CYS A 146 -29.95 27.09 -4.26
CA CYS A 146 -31.25 27.74 -4.38
C CYS A 146 -31.11 29.13 -4.96
N THR A 147 -31.95 29.47 -5.92
CA THR A 147 -32.05 30.80 -6.53
C THR A 147 -33.49 31.28 -6.42
N CYS A 148 -33.69 32.49 -5.89
CA CYS A 148 -35.01 33.11 -5.89
C CYS A 148 -35.32 33.65 -7.29
N THR A 149 -36.38 33.13 -7.91
CA THR A 149 -36.82 33.55 -9.25
C THR A 149 -38.23 34.15 -9.19
N SER A 150 -38.72 34.69 -10.30
CA SER A 150 -40.09 35.21 -10.38
C SER A 150 -41.15 34.12 -10.20
N LEU A 151 -40.75 32.84 -10.31
CA LEU A 151 -41.58 31.66 -10.07
C LEU A 151 -41.47 31.15 -8.62
N GLY A 152 -40.72 31.84 -7.75
CA GLY A 152 -40.42 31.40 -6.39
C GLY A 152 -39.02 30.78 -6.24
N MET A 153 -38.79 30.10 -5.14
CA MET A 153 -37.50 29.50 -4.81
C MET A 153 -37.24 28.27 -5.69
N GLN A 154 -36.15 28.29 -6.47
CA GLN A 154 -35.75 27.20 -7.36
C GLN A 154 -34.43 26.60 -6.87
N CYS A 155 -34.43 25.33 -6.46
CA CYS A 155 -33.26 24.69 -5.91
C CYS A 155 -32.80 23.51 -6.78
N VAL A 156 -31.56 23.55 -7.26
CA VAL A 156 -30.98 22.52 -8.14
C VAL A 156 -29.75 21.91 -7.49
N ARG A 157 -29.48 20.63 -7.79
CA ARG A 157 -28.27 19.95 -7.32
C ARG A 157 -27.06 20.58 -8.01
N GLN A 158 -26.28 21.33 -7.25
CA GLN A 158 -25.09 22.02 -7.73
C GLN A 158 -24.07 22.08 -6.58
N PRO A 159 -23.30 21.00 -6.37
CA PRO A 159 -22.24 20.98 -5.37
C PRO A 159 -21.17 22.04 -5.65
N CYS A 160 -20.39 22.38 -4.63
CA CYS A 160 -19.23 23.24 -4.79
C CYS A 160 -18.27 22.67 -5.83
N SER A 161 -17.64 23.58 -6.60
CA SER A 161 -16.53 23.15 -7.47
C SER A 161 -15.35 22.69 -6.64
N PHE A 162 -14.44 21.92 -7.24
CA PHE A 162 -13.27 21.34 -6.56
C PHE A 162 -12.35 22.38 -5.88
N SER A 163 -12.35 23.63 -6.37
CA SER A 163 -11.60 24.76 -5.78
C SER A 163 -12.33 25.48 -4.64
N GLN A 164 -13.59 25.11 -4.37
CA GLN A 164 -14.45 25.76 -3.40
C GLN A 164 -14.78 24.81 -2.25
N ILE A 165 -15.04 25.38 -1.09
CA ILE A 165 -15.57 24.66 0.07
C ILE A 165 -16.90 25.27 0.49
N CYS A 166 -17.72 24.48 1.18
CA CYS A 166 -18.96 24.99 1.73
C CYS A 166 -18.67 25.77 3.01
N GLN A 167 -18.99 27.07 3.02
CA GLN A 167 -18.83 27.91 4.20
C GLN A 167 -20.10 28.70 4.50
N PRO A 168 -20.36 28.99 5.79
CA PRO A 168 -21.38 29.96 6.17
C PRO A 168 -21.20 31.26 5.39
N SER A 169 -22.31 31.82 4.91
CA SER A 169 -22.37 33.10 4.20
C SER A 169 -23.27 34.08 4.94
N ALA A 170 -23.39 35.31 4.44
CA ALA A 170 -24.32 36.30 4.98
C ALA A 170 -25.77 35.77 5.01
N PHE A 171 -26.11 34.92 4.02
CA PHE A 171 -27.37 34.19 3.99
C PHE A 171 -27.10 32.70 3.73
N GLN A 172 -27.40 31.86 4.73
CA GLN A 172 -27.19 30.42 4.70
C GLN A 172 -25.72 30.04 4.39
N PHE A 173 -25.46 29.36 3.28
CA PHE A 173 -24.15 28.87 2.89
C PHE A 173 -23.77 29.29 1.48
N SER A 174 -22.48 29.26 1.19
CA SER A 174 -21.98 29.50 -0.16
C SER A 174 -20.72 28.71 -0.45
N CYS A 175 -20.54 28.33 -1.71
CA CYS A 175 -19.29 27.76 -2.19
C CYS A 175 -18.24 28.86 -2.36
N GLN A 176 -17.25 28.87 -1.49
CA GLN A 176 -16.20 29.90 -1.44
C GLN A 176 -14.85 29.31 -1.80
N THR A 177 -14.04 30.05 -2.57
CA THR A 177 -12.65 29.68 -2.82
C THR A 177 -11.81 30.02 -1.61
N VAL A 178 -11.20 29.02 -0.98
CA VAL A 178 -10.26 29.22 0.13
C VAL A 178 -8.81 29.26 -0.36
N ARG A 179 -7.99 30.07 0.31
CA ARG A 179 -6.53 29.96 0.16
C ARG A 179 -6.09 28.57 0.59
N ARG A 180 -5.17 27.98 -0.16
CA ARG A 180 -4.69 26.62 0.08
C ARG A 180 -3.17 26.59 0.12
N GLY A 181 -2.62 25.79 1.02
CA GLY A 181 -1.23 25.38 1.03
C GLY A 181 -1.09 24.13 0.16
N THR A 182 0.06 23.97 -0.50
CA THR A 182 0.34 22.76 -1.28
C THR A 182 1.70 22.19 -0.92
N CYS A 183 1.71 20.91 -0.56
CA CYS A 183 2.90 20.09 -0.44
C CYS A 183 2.99 19.16 -1.66
N THR A 184 4.20 18.95 -2.18
CA THR A 184 4.43 18.08 -3.35
C THR A 184 5.59 17.12 -3.11
N ILE A 185 5.40 15.86 -3.51
CA ILE A 185 6.43 14.83 -3.55
C ILE A 185 6.55 14.34 -4.99
N SER A 186 7.78 14.37 -5.54
CA SER A 186 8.03 14.03 -6.95
C SER A 186 9.41 13.41 -7.14
N GLY A 187 9.63 12.72 -8.25
CA GLY A 187 10.95 12.14 -8.58
C GLY A 187 11.41 11.07 -7.58
N ASP A 188 12.69 11.10 -7.23
CA ASP A 188 13.41 10.18 -6.34
C ASP A 188 13.63 10.74 -4.92
N PRO A 189 12.67 10.50 -4.03
CA PRO A 189 11.64 11.50 -3.77
C PRO A 189 12.22 12.84 -3.29
N HIS A 190 11.90 13.89 -4.04
CA HIS A 190 12.02 15.29 -3.68
C HIS A 190 10.75 15.75 -2.96
N TYR A 191 10.92 16.30 -1.76
CA TYR A 191 9.83 16.83 -0.96
C TYR A 191 9.85 18.35 -0.99
N TYR A 192 8.67 18.93 -1.22
CA TYR A 192 8.39 20.35 -1.14
C TYR A 192 7.30 20.53 -0.08
N THR A 193 7.66 21.07 1.08
CA THR A 193 6.73 21.29 2.21
C THR A 193 5.71 22.38 1.89
N PHE A 194 4.70 22.55 2.74
CA PHE A 194 3.73 23.64 2.62
C PHE A 194 4.36 25.04 2.67
N ASP A 195 5.46 25.19 3.42
CA ASP A 195 6.18 26.46 3.59
C ASP A 195 7.39 26.60 2.64
N ASN A 196 7.42 25.75 1.59
CA ASN A 196 8.40 25.73 0.50
C ASN A 196 9.82 25.27 0.87
N THR A 197 9.98 24.56 1.99
CA THR A 197 11.23 23.85 2.29
C THR A 197 11.41 22.69 1.31
N VAL A 198 12.60 22.60 0.73
CA VAL A 198 12.97 21.52 -0.20
C VAL A 198 13.95 20.58 0.48
N PHE A 199 13.65 19.28 0.45
CA PHE A 199 14.56 18.27 0.96
C PHE A 199 14.45 16.94 0.23
N HIS A 200 15.46 16.10 0.43
CA HIS A 200 15.56 14.78 -0.17
C HIS A 200 15.60 13.73 0.94
N PHE A 201 14.82 12.68 0.77
CA PHE A 201 14.74 11.60 1.74
C PHE A 201 14.44 10.28 1.01
N GLN A 202 15.39 9.34 1.03
CA GLN A 202 15.31 8.08 0.28
C GLN A 202 14.67 6.94 1.09
N GLY A 203 13.79 7.26 2.03
CA GLY A 203 13.09 6.26 2.82
C GLY A 203 12.22 5.32 1.97
N THR A 204 12.13 4.05 2.36
CA THR A 204 11.37 2.97 1.69
C THR A 204 10.21 2.42 2.52
N CYS A 205 9.87 3.09 3.62
CA CYS A 205 8.71 2.74 4.43
C CYS A 205 7.43 3.39 3.92
N THR A 206 6.35 3.14 4.66
CA THR A 206 5.20 4.05 4.73
C THR A 206 5.53 5.20 5.66
N TYR A 207 5.32 6.43 5.19
CA TYR A 207 5.55 7.66 5.94
C TYR A 207 4.27 8.50 5.98
N VAL A 208 4.07 9.20 7.10
CA VAL A 208 3.02 10.23 7.20
C VAL A 208 3.48 11.44 6.42
N LEU A 209 2.82 11.71 5.28
CA LEU A 209 3.11 12.88 4.47
C LEU A 209 2.48 14.13 5.10
N SER A 210 1.21 14.04 5.47
CA SER A 210 0.52 15.11 6.20
C SER A 210 -0.61 14.55 7.06
N GLU A 211 -0.73 15.03 8.28
CA GLU A 211 -1.76 14.64 9.25
C GLU A 211 -2.26 15.87 10.01
N GLN A 212 -3.56 15.92 10.29
CA GLN A 212 -4.13 16.92 11.19
C GLN A 212 -3.81 16.54 12.63
N CYS A 213 -3.13 17.43 13.35
CA CYS A 213 -2.65 17.18 14.71
C CYS A 213 -3.46 17.91 15.80
N ASP A 214 -4.27 18.92 15.44
CA ASP A 214 -5.06 19.71 16.40
C ASP A 214 -6.57 19.36 16.40
N GLY A 215 -7.17 19.33 17.59
CA GLY A 215 -8.54 18.94 17.88
C GLY A 215 -9.55 20.09 17.69
N GLY A 216 -9.68 20.58 16.47
CA GLY A 216 -10.64 21.64 16.13
C GLY A 216 -11.08 21.69 14.66
N LEU A 217 -10.46 20.89 13.80
CA LEU A 217 -10.73 20.83 12.36
C LEU A 217 -11.05 19.39 11.94
N SER A 218 -11.62 19.22 10.74
CA SER A 218 -11.86 17.89 10.17
C SER A 218 -10.56 17.11 10.07
N TYR A 219 -10.53 15.93 10.69
CA TYR A 219 -9.34 15.09 10.71
C TYR A 219 -9.07 14.47 9.34
N TYR A 220 -7.79 14.41 8.97
CA TYR A 220 -7.32 13.60 7.86
C TYR A 220 -5.88 13.15 8.10
N ARG A 221 -5.49 12.08 7.41
CA ARG A 221 -4.09 11.66 7.29
C ARG A 221 -3.80 11.16 5.87
N VAL A 222 -2.69 11.60 5.30
CA VAL A 222 -2.15 11.14 4.02
C VAL A 222 -0.83 10.43 4.27
N GLU A 223 -0.75 9.18 3.85
CA GLU A 223 0.44 8.34 3.92
C GLU A 223 0.97 8.02 2.52
N GLY A 224 2.29 7.95 2.39
CA GLY A 224 2.96 7.51 1.16
C GLY A 224 3.88 6.34 1.45
N LYS A 225 3.73 5.24 0.69
CA LYS A 225 4.67 4.10 0.70
C LYS A 225 5.64 4.24 -0.46
N ASN A 226 6.93 4.31 -0.14
CA ASN A 226 8.01 4.37 -1.12
C ASN A 226 8.66 2.99 -1.30
N GLU A 227 9.10 2.64 -2.51
CA GLU A 227 9.78 1.36 -2.82
C GLU A 227 10.98 1.59 -3.75
N HIS A 228 12.00 0.71 -3.69
CA HIS A 228 13.15 0.73 -4.59
C HIS A 228 12.80 0.21 -6.00
N ARG A 229 13.43 0.76 -7.05
CA ARG A 229 13.21 0.31 -8.44
C ARG A 229 14.47 -0.29 -9.06
N GLY A 230 14.78 -1.53 -8.71
CA GLY A 230 15.94 -2.26 -9.26
C GLY A 230 17.30 -1.69 -8.85
N SER A 231 17.34 -0.69 -7.96
CA SER A 231 18.52 -0.13 -7.31
C SER A 231 18.15 0.30 -5.89
N THR A 232 19.05 0.07 -4.94
CA THR A 232 18.91 0.45 -3.51
C THR A 232 19.20 1.93 -3.24
N HIS A 233 19.60 2.71 -4.27
CA HIS A 233 19.95 4.13 -4.11
C HIS A 233 18.79 5.09 -4.29
N VAL A 234 17.65 4.64 -4.84
CA VAL A 234 16.51 5.50 -5.25
C VAL A 234 15.19 4.86 -4.83
N SER A 235 14.29 5.61 -4.20
CA SER A 235 12.93 5.17 -3.84
C SER A 235 11.84 6.02 -4.52
N TRP A 236 10.67 5.41 -4.82
CA TRP A 236 9.51 6.08 -5.43
C TRP A 236 8.19 5.72 -4.75
N THR A 237 7.24 6.65 -4.75
CA THR A 237 5.91 6.39 -4.20
C THR A 237 5.13 5.36 -5.04
N ARG A 238 4.83 4.21 -4.42
CA ARG A 238 4.07 3.09 -4.98
C ARG A 238 2.58 3.15 -4.65
N LEU A 239 2.28 3.69 -3.47
CA LEU A 239 0.95 3.74 -2.87
C LEU A 239 0.78 5.07 -2.13
N VAL A 240 -0.37 5.72 -2.34
CA VAL A 240 -0.84 6.82 -1.49
C VAL A 240 -2.10 6.34 -0.77
N LYS A 241 -2.13 6.49 0.55
CA LYS A 241 -3.26 6.09 1.40
C LYS A 241 -3.83 7.30 2.11
N VAL A 242 -5.13 7.53 1.96
CA VAL A 242 -5.84 8.68 2.52
C VAL A 242 -6.87 8.19 3.53
N PHE A 243 -6.78 8.71 4.75
CA PHE A 243 -7.73 8.48 5.84
C PHE A 243 -8.54 9.75 6.04
N VAL A 244 -9.85 9.68 5.84
CA VAL A 244 -10.73 10.85 5.98
C VAL A 244 -12.18 10.41 6.19
N HIS A 245 -12.93 11.08 7.08
CA HIS A 245 -14.36 10.77 7.35
C HIS A 245 -14.62 9.26 7.64
N ASN A 246 -13.70 8.60 8.35
CA ASN A 246 -13.67 7.13 8.58
C ASN A 246 -13.51 6.25 7.33
N GLU A 247 -13.31 6.84 6.15
CA GLU A 247 -12.97 6.15 4.93
C GLU A 247 -11.45 5.94 4.82
N THR A 248 -11.07 4.84 4.19
CA THR A 248 -9.69 4.52 3.85
C THR A 248 -9.59 4.27 2.36
N ILE A 249 -8.86 5.15 1.66
CA ILE A 249 -8.76 5.16 0.20
C ILE A 249 -7.29 4.95 -0.19
N GLU A 250 -7.03 3.97 -1.05
CA GLU A 250 -5.70 3.57 -1.48
C GLU A 250 -5.55 3.78 -3.00
N LEU A 251 -4.60 4.63 -3.40
CA LEU A 251 -4.22 4.86 -4.79
C LEU A 251 -2.97 4.04 -5.11
N VAL A 252 -3.11 3.03 -5.99
CA VAL A 252 -2.07 2.01 -6.27
C VAL A 252 -1.49 2.14 -7.68
N LYS A 253 -0.16 2.07 -7.81
CA LYS A 253 0.53 2.47 -9.06
C LYS A 253 0.24 1.41 -10.12
N GLY A 254 -0.02 1.86 -11.34
CA GLY A 254 -0.44 0.97 -12.43
C GLY A 254 -1.94 0.68 -12.48
N GLN A 255 -2.72 1.02 -11.44
CA GLN A 255 -4.18 0.87 -11.45
C GLN A 255 -4.83 2.16 -11.95
N ARG A 256 -4.83 2.35 -13.27
CA ARG A 256 -5.37 3.57 -13.91
C ARG A 256 -6.88 3.71 -13.66
N GLY A 257 -7.31 4.92 -13.30
CA GLY A 257 -8.73 5.26 -13.10
C GLY A 257 -9.43 4.44 -12.02
N LYS A 258 -8.68 3.92 -11.05
CA LYS A 258 -9.20 3.10 -9.97
C LYS A 258 -8.59 3.51 -8.64
N ALA A 259 -9.40 3.41 -7.59
CA ALA A 259 -8.96 3.55 -6.21
C ALA A 259 -9.49 2.35 -5.40
N LYS A 260 -8.73 1.91 -4.40
CA LYS A 260 -9.10 0.79 -3.54
C LYS A 260 -9.76 1.34 -2.27
N VAL A 261 -10.98 0.91 -1.99
CA VAL A 261 -11.79 1.29 -0.83
C VAL A 261 -12.21 0.02 -0.11
N ASN A 262 -11.96 -0.08 1.20
CA ASN A 262 -12.27 -1.27 2.00
C ASN A 262 -11.74 -2.59 1.41
N GLY A 263 -10.56 -2.56 0.78
CA GLY A 263 -9.95 -3.75 0.18
C GLY A 263 -10.31 -3.99 -1.30
N ILE A 264 -11.29 -3.28 -1.86
CA ILE A 264 -11.83 -3.56 -3.20
C ILE A 264 -11.58 -2.37 -4.13
N PHE A 265 -11.19 -2.63 -5.38
CA PHE A 265 -11.02 -1.58 -6.39
C PHE A 265 -12.38 -1.09 -6.93
N ALA A 266 -12.59 0.22 -6.87
CA ALA A 266 -13.68 0.94 -7.52
C ALA A 266 -13.15 1.79 -8.68
N ALA A 267 -13.89 1.82 -9.79
CA ALA A 267 -13.57 2.67 -10.95
C ALA A 267 -14.08 4.10 -10.73
N THR A 268 -13.27 5.10 -11.09
CA THR A 268 -13.64 6.51 -10.99
C THR A 268 -14.57 6.95 -12.14
N PRO A 269 -15.43 7.98 -11.93
CA PRO A 269 -15.64 8.71 -10.68
C PRO A 269 -16.63 8.03 -9.73
N PHE A 270 -16.44 8.21 -8.42
CA PHE A 270 -17.39 7.80 -7.40
C PHE A 270 -17.33 8.72 -6.18
N ASP A 271 -18.37 8.69 -5.36
CA ASP A 271 -18.49 9.45 -4.12
C ASP A 271 -18.56 8.50 -2.90
N LEU A 272 -17.99 8.90 -1.77
CA LEU A 272 -18.10 8.23 -0.48
C LEU A 272 -18.72 9.16 0.56
N ASN A 273 -19.12 8.61 1.71
CA ASN A 273 -19.70 9.34 2.84
C ASN A 273 -20.74 10.40 2.42
N ASN A 274 -21.76 9.98 1.67
CA ASN A 274 -22.85 10.82 1.15
C ASN A 274 -22.40 12.04 0.31
N GLY A 275 -21.29 11.93 -0.42
CA GLY A 275 -20.82 12.99 -1.32
C GLY A 275 -19.83 13.97 -0.69
N THR A 276 -19.45 13.76 0.57
CA THR A 276 -18.43 14.58 1.24
C THR A 276 -17.00 14.21 0.83
N VAL A 277 -16.82 13.04 0.21
CA VAL A 277 -15.55 12.62 -0.39
C VAL A 277 -15.80 12.22 -1.84
N GLN A 278 -15.07 12.84 -2.75
CA GLN A 278 -15.17 12.58 -4.19
C GLN A 278 -13.86 12.01 -4.71
N VAL A 279 -13.93 10.97 -5.52
CA VAL A 279 -12.77 10.34 -6.15
C VAL A 279 -12.97 10.35 -7.67
N TYR A 280 -12.09 11.04 -8.40
CA TYR A 280 -12.24 11.27 -9.84
C TYR A 280 -10.91 11.37 -10.57
N GLU A 281 -10.92 11.30 -11.90
CA GLU A 281 -9.72 11.44 -12.73
C GLU A 281 -9.52 12.87 -13.24
N THR A 282 -8.27 13.31 -13.23
CA THR A 282 -7.80 14.51 -13.96
C THR A 282 -6.58 14.16 -14.81
N GLY A 283 -6.73 14.26 -16.13
CA GLY A 283 -5.72 13.77 -17.07
C GLY A 283 -5.48 12.26 -16.89
N SER A 284 -4.32 11.89 -16.36
CA SER A 284 -3.97 10.50 -16.01
C SER A 284 -3.74 10.28 -14.51
N SER A 285 -4.12 11.26 -13.69
CA SER A 285 -4.05 11.20 -12.24
C SER A 285 -5.43 10.97 -11.64
N VAL A 286 -5.47 10.27 -10.51
CA VAL A 286 -6.64 10.17 -9.64
C VAL A 286 -6.53 11.25 -8.57
N VAL A 287 -7.67 11.89 -8.29
CA VAL A 287 -7.84 12.94 -7.30
C VAL A 287 -8.81 12.45 -6.24
N ILE A 288 -8.46 12.65 -4.97
CA ILE A 288 -9.39 12.52 -3.84
C ILE A 288 -9.63 13.94 -3.31
N SER A 289 -10.89 14.37 -3.27
CA SER A 289 -11.30 15.71 -2.82
C SER A 289 -12.36 15.60 -1.73
N THR A 290 -12.32 16.50 -0.75
CA THR A 290 -13.28 16.52 0.37
C THR A 290 -14.06 17.84 0.44
N ASP A 291 -15.21 17.79 1.09
CA ASP A 291 -16.09 18.93 1.40
C ASP A 291 -15.40 20.05 2.20
N PHE A 292 -14.49 19.69 3.11
CA PHE A 292 -13.67 20.64 3.87
C PHE A 292 -12.42 21.12 3.11
N GLY A 293 -12.17 20.64 1.90
CA GLY A 293 -11.16 21.19 0.98
C GLY A 293 -9.79 20.52 0.97
N LEU A 294 -9.64 19.32 1.54
CA LEU A 294 -8.49 18.47 1.28
C LEU A 294 -8.54 18.00 -0.19
N GLU A 295 -7.42 18.08 -0.88
CA GLU A 295 -7.23 17.49 -2.20
C GLU A 295 -5.91 16.71 -2.23
N THR A 296 -5.95 15.49 -2.75
CA THR A 296 -4.75 14.71 -3.06
C THR A 296 -4.72 14.32 -4.53
N VAL A 297 -3.54 14.35 -5.16
CA VAL A 297 -3.37 13.99 -6.58
C VAL A 297 -2.21 13.00 -6.73
N TRP A 298 -2.38 11.99 -7.60
CA TRP A 298 -1.38 10.94 -7.90
C TRP A 298 -1.75 10.18 -9.21
N PRO A 299 -0.85 9.60 -10.08
CA PRO A 299 0.49 9.06 -9.81
C PRO A 299 1.72 9.82 -10.27
N HIS A 300 1.60 10.94 -10.99
CA HIS A 300 2.77 11.65 -11.51
C HIS A 300 3.60 12.34 -10.43
N PHE A 301 2.92 12.87 -9.44
CA PHE A 301 3.47 13.44 -8.22
C PHE A 301 2.44 13.18 -7.13
N VAL A 302 2.87 13.09 -5.87
CA VAL A 302 1.92 13.16 -4.75
C VAL A 302 1.75 14.65 -4.45
N ARG A 303 0.56 15.19 -4.65
CA ARG A 303 0.24 16.56 -4.21
C ARG A 303 -0.76 16.48 -3.08
N VAL A 304 -0.50 17.15 -1.98
CA VAL A 304 -1.45 17.32 -0.87
C VAL A 304 -1.74 18.81 -0.76
N THR A 305 -3.01 19.15 -0.90
CA THR A 305 -3.47 20.54 -0.86
C THR A 305 -4.54 20.67 0.22
N VAL A 306 -4.38 21.65 1.10
CA VAL A 306 -5.30 21.87 2.25
C VAL A 306 -5.63 23.35 2.42
N PRO A 307 -6.80 23.69 3.00
CA PRO A 307 -7.16 25.08 3.28
C PRO A 307 -6.21 25.75 4.29
N GLY A 308 -6.04 27.06 4.16
CA GLY A 308 -5.23 27.89 5.06
C GLY A 308 -5.68 27.87 6.52
N THR A 309 -6.91 27.43 6.81
CA THR A 309 -7.39 27.22 8.19
C THR A 309 -6.61 26.13 8.93
N TYR A 310 -5.94 25.22 8.21
CA TYR A 310 -5.09 24.19 8.79
C TYR A 310 -3.69 24.71 9.18
N SER A 311 -3.39 26.00 8.93
CA SER A 311 -2.08 26.59 9.20
C SER A 311 -1.66 26.44 10.67
N GLY A 312 -0.46 25.89 10.90
CA GLY A 312 0.06 25.62 12.24
C GLY A 312 -0.58 24.45 12.99
N SER A 313 -1.51 23.71 12.35
CA SER A 313 -2.19 22.56 12.97
C SER A 313 -1.83 21.21 12.35
N LEU A 314 -0.91 21.22 11.38
CA LEU A 314 -0.48 20.02 10.65
C LEU A 314 0.84 19.46 11.19
N GLY A 315 1.06 18.19 10.90
CA GLY A 315 2.37 17.53 11.01
C GLY A 315 2.59 16.55 9.86
N GLY A 316 3.77 15.95 9.79
CA GLY A 316 4.19 15.03 8.73
C GLY A 316 5.37 15.56 7.91
N LEU A 317 5.79 14.80 6.90
CA LEU A 317 6.89 15.17 5.99
C LEU A 317 6.61 16.44 5.15
N CYS A 318 5.36 16.90 5.10
CA CYS A 318 4.95 18.15 4.47
C CYS A 318 5.11 19.39 5.36
N GLY A 319 5.63 19.25 6.59
CA GLY A 319 5.78 20.36 7.54
C GLY A 319 4.49 20.70 8.28
N ASN A 320 4.54 21.77 9.08
CA ASN A 320 3.45 22.20 9.97
C ASN A 320 2.54 23.30 9.37
N TYR A 321 2.91 23.84 8.20
CA TYR A 321 2.16 24.85 7.45
C TYR A 321 1.91 26.15 8.23
N ASN A 322 2.90 26.65 8.98
CA ASN A 322 2.77 27.89 9.76
C ASN A 322 3.36 29.12 9.04
N GLY A 323 3.96 28.95 7.86
CA GLY A 323 4.63 29.99 7.10
C GLY A 323 6.12 30.16 7.44
N HIS A 324 6.72 29.25 8.22
CA HIS A 324 8.09 29.31 8.69
C HIS A 324 8.91 28.09 8.26
N SER A 325 9.58 28.20 7.12
CA SER A 325 10.40 27.11 6.55
C SER A 325 11.52 26.60 7.47
N ASN A 326 11.95 27.38 8.48
CA ASN A 326 13.03 27.01 9.40
C ASN A 326 12.62 26.01 10.48
N ASP A 327 11.33 25.72 10.65
CA ASP A 327 10.83 24.74 11.63
C ASP A 327 10.10 23.54 11.00
N ASP A 328 10.06 23.45 9.66
CA ASP A 328 9.41 22.37 8.91
C ASP A 328 9.92 20.97 9.27
N PHE A 329 11.17 20.85 9.74
CA PHE A 329 11.75 19.59 10.20
C PHE A 329 11.36 19.29 11.65
N GLN A 330 10.08 19.46 11.98
CA GLN A 330 9.52 19.15 13.28
C GLN A 330 9.10 17.68 13.35
N THR A 331 9.68 16.94 14.30
CA THR A 331 9.31 15.54 14.58
C THR A 331 7.92 15.43 15.22
N PRO A 332 7.29 14.23 15.28
CA PRO A 332 5.99 14.06 15.95
C PRO A 332 5.94 14.52 17.41
N ASN A 333 7.10 14.56 18.08
CA ASN A 333 7.23 15.01 19.47
C ASN A 333 7.44 16.53 19.59
N GLY A 334 7.33 17.28 18.49
CA GLY A 334 7.49 18.74 18.45
C GLY A 334 8.95 19.23 18.40
N ILE A 335 9.93 18.32 18.36
CA ILE A 335 11.37 18.68 18.31
C ILE A 335 11.76 19.03 16.87
N VAL A 336 12.36 20.21 16.68
CA VAL A 336 12.93 20.63 15.39
C VAL A 336 14.34 20.05 15.22
N VAL A 337 14.59 19.39 14.09
CA VAL A 337 15.89 18.80 13.74
C VAL A 337 16.44 19.44 12.46
N ASN A 338 17.73 19.24 12.17
CA ASN A 338 18.40 19.80 11.00
C ASN A 338 18.78 18.75 9.93
N SER A 339 18.54 17.47 10.19
CA SER A 339 18.85 16.37 9.27
C SER A 339 17.57 15.85 8.64
N SER A 340 17.50 15.86 7.30
CA SER A 340 16.36 15.31 6.57
C SER A 340 16.18 13.81 6.81
N GLN A 341 17.26 13.09 7.10
CA GLN A 341 17.21 11.66 7.44
C GLN A 341 16.50 11.45 8.78
N VAL A 342 16.92 12.16 9.83
CA VAL A 342 16.32 12.06 11.17
C VAL A 342 14.86 12.51 11.15
N PHE A 343 14.58 13.60 10.43
CA PHE A 343 13.22 14.08 10.22
C PHE A 343 12.35 13.03 9.51
N GLY A 344 12.84 12.51 8.38
CA GLY A 344 12.17 11.47 7.58
C GLY A 344 11.83 10.22 8.39
N ASP A 345 12.82 9.70 9.10
CA ASP A 345 12.68 8.48 9.92
C ASP A 345 11.71 8.66 11.08
N SER A 346 11.59 9.88 11.63
CA SER A 346 10.67 10.18 12.74
C SER A 346 9.19 10.08 12.36
N TRP A 347 8.85 10.29 11.08
CA TRP A 347 7.47 10.24 10.55
C TRP A 347 7.10 8.90 9.92
N ARG A 348 7.90 7.87 10.16
CA ARG A 348 7.66 6.50 9.71
C ARG A 348 6.46 5.88 10.44
N LYS A 349 5.61 5.16 9.69
CA LYS A 349 4.59 4.26 10.26
C LYS A 349 5.14 2.85 10.45
N GLY A 350 4.81 2.21 11.58
CA GLY A 350 5.27 0.86 11.94
C GLY A 350 6.51 0.84 12.84
N SER A 351 6.95 -0.35 13.26
CA SER A 351 8.10 -0.49 14.17
C SER A 351 9.40 -0.02 13.51
N LEU A 352 10.23 0.74 14.24
CA LEU A 352 11.61 1.07 13.83
C LEU A 352 12.45 -0.20 13.59
N SER A 353 12.13 -1.32 14.26
CA SER A 353 12.78 -2.62 14.10
C SER A 353 12.32 -3.40 12.88
N ALA A 354 11.25 -2.99 12.20
CA ALA A 354 10.89 -3.60 10.93
C ALA A 354 11.89 -3.13 9.87
N HIS A 355 12.45 -4.04 9.08
CA HIS A 355 13.21 -3.66 7.90
C HIS A 355 12.22 -3.19 6.82
N CYS A 356 12.23 -1.90 6.49
CA CYS A 356 11.46 -1.39 5.35
C CYS A 356 12.19 -1.75 4.08
N ALA A 357 11.60 -2.68 3.33
CA ALA A 357 12.30 -3.47 2.33
C ALA A 357 13.38 -4.36 2.97
N GLU A 358 12.97 -5.45 3.62
CA GLU A 358 13.48 -6.68 3.02
C GLU A 358 12.75 -6.83 1.69
N GLU A 359 13.51 -7.02 0.63
CA GLU A 359 12.98 -7.63 -0.57
C GLU A 359 12.05 -8.75 -0.11
N GLN A 360 10.74 -8.65 -0.37
CA GLN A 360 10.09 -9.87 -0.81
C GLN A 360 10.71 -10.14 -2.18
N THR A 361 11.92 -10.70 -2.16
CA THR A 361 12.46 -11.44 -3.29
C THR A 361 11.52 -12.60 -3.38
N CYS A 362 10.47 -12.39 -4.17
CA CYS A 362 9.56 -13.46 -4.46
C CYS A 362 10.40 -14.59 -5.06
N PRO A 363 10.14 -15.84 -4.62
CA PRO A 363 10.81 -17.00 -5.17
C PRO A 363 10.88 -16.94 -6.70
N ARG A 364 11.88 -17.55 -7.30
CA ARG A 364 11.98 -17.59 -8.75
C ARG A 364 10.66 -18.10 -9.37
N ASN A 365 10.20 -17.44 -10.44
CA ASN A 365 8.90 -17.68 -11.08
C ASN A 365 7.68 -17.27 -10.23
N SER A 366 7.85 -16.25 -9.41
CA SER A 366 6.76 -15.56 -8.73
C SER A 366 7.01 -14.07 -8.72
N HIS A 367 5.94 -13.30 -8.59
CA HIS A 367 5.98 -11.86 -8.47
C HIS A 367 5.24 -11.42 -7.22
N TYR A 368 5.60 -10.23 -6.74
CA TYR A 368 4.94 -9.63 -5.59
C TYR A 368 3.62 -8.98 -6.01
N GLU A 369 2.55 -9.28 -5.30
CA GLU A 369 1.24 -8.69 -5.52
C GLU A 369 0.62 -8.19 -4.20
N LEU A 370 0.15 -6.93 -4.21
CA LEU A 370 -0.51 -6.29 -3.06
C LEU A 370 -1.91 -6.88 -2.75
N CYS A 371 -2.47 -7.63 -3.69
CA CYS A 371 -3.84 -8.13 -3.67
C CYS A 371 -3.90 -9.42 -4.50
N GLY A 372 -3.12 -10.42 -4.08
CA GLY A 372 -3.07 -11.73 -4.72
C GLY A 372 -4.20 -12.66 -4.26
N THR A 373 -4.35 -13.79 -4.95
CA THR A 373 -5.33 -14.81 -4.58
C THR A 373 -4.94 -15.46 -3.24
N THR A 374 -5.92 -15.64 -2.37
CA THR A 374 -5.81 -16.46 -1.15
C THR A 374 -5.90 -17.96 -1.45
N CYS A 375 -6.22 -18.31 -2.71
CA CYS A 375 -6.37 -19.67 -3.21
C CYS A 375 -5.40 -19.94 -4.40
N PRO A 376 -4.08 -20.00 -4.19
CA PRO A 376 -3.14 -20.35 -5.26
C PRO A 376 -3.26 -21.83 -5.65
N SER A 377 -3.02 -22.16 -6.92
CA SER A 377 -2.88 -23.56 -7.36
C SER A 377 -1.67 -24.19 -6.68
N THR A 378 -1.82 -25.37 -6.06
CA THR A 378 -0.77 -26.06 -5.30
C THR A 378 -0.54 -27.51 -5.76
N CYS A 379 0.69 -28.02 -5.69
CA CYS A 379 0.98 -29.43 -6.00
C CYS A 379 0.34 -30.38 -4.97
N PRO A 380 -0.11 -31.60 -5.36
CA PRO A 380 -0.21 -32.12 -6.72
C PRO A 380 -1.58 -31.82 -7.38
N SER A 381 -2.47 -31.12 -6.69
CA SER A 381 -3.85 -30.95 -7.14
C SER A 381 -4.03 -29.66 -7.94
N LEU A 382 -4.12 -29.82 -9.26
CA LEU A 382 -4.55 -28.76 -10.19
C LEU A 382 -6.05 -28.42 -10.07
N SER A 383 -6.80 -29.08 -9.20
CA SER A 383 -8.24 -28.88 -9.07
C SER A 383 -8.75 -29.24 -7.66
N PHE A 384 -9.16 -28.24 -6.89
CA PHE A 384 -10.07 -28.45 -5.75
C PHE A 384 -11.35 -27.63 -5.94
N PRO A 385 -12.54 -28.21 -5.66
CA PRO A 385 -13.82 -27.55 -5.83
C PRO A 385 -14.17 -26.80 -4.54
N PHE A 386 -13.63 -25.61 -4.35
CA PHE A 386 -14.20 -24.69 -3.37
C PHE A 386 -14.44 -23.34 -4.05
N THR A 387 -15.62 -22.78 -3.81
CA THR A 387 -15.90 -21.38 -4.10
C THR A 387 -15.07 -20.55 -3.14
N CYS A 388 -14.00 -19.93 -3.63
CA CYS A 388 -13.19 -19.02 -2.84
C CYS A 388 -13.96 -17.72 -2.64
N ASP A 389 -14.56 -17.57 -1.47
CA ASP A 389 -15.09 -16.31 -0.97
C ASP A 389 -14.02 -15.71 -0.06
N THR A 390 -13.15 -14.83 -0.55
CA THR A 390 -12.30 -14.01 0.34
C THR A 390 -11.71 -12.76 -0.31
N VAL A 391 -11.46 -11.80 0.58
CA VAL A 391 -10.62 -10.60 0.42
C VAL A 391 -9.19 -11.00 0.03
N CYS A 392 -8.63 -10.33 -0.98
CA CYS A 392 -7.26 -10.58 -1.44
C CYS A 392 -6.21 -10.25 -0.36
N GLN A 393 -5.06 -10.92 -0.42
CA GLN A 393 -3.94 -10.70 0.51
C GLN A 393 -2.68 -10.23 -0.20
N GLU A 394 -1.88 -9.42 0.51
CA GLU A 394 -0.58 -8.94 0.06
C GLU A 394 0.48 -10.05 0.22
N GLY A 395 1.22 -10.34 -0.84
CA GLY A 395 2.32 -11.33 -0.81
C GLY A 395 2.76 -11.78 -2.21
N CYS A 396 3.69 -12.75 -2.26
CA CYS A 396 4.16 -13.32 -3.52
C CYS A 396 3.15 -14.29 -4.14
N GLN A 397 2.92 -14.16 -5.44
CA GLN A 397 2.03 -14.99 -6.25
C GLN A 397 2.84 -15.67 -7.35
N CYS A 398 2.59 -16.95 -7.61
CA CYS A 398 3.25 -17.66 -8.70
C CYS A 398 2.89 -17.01 -10.06
N ASP A 399 3.87 -16.89 -10.94
CA ASP A 399 3.65 -16.38 -12.29
C ASP A 399 2.77 -17.34 -13.10
N ASP A 400 2.09 -16.83 -14.12
CA ASP A 400 1.26 -17.64 -15.01
C ASP A 400 2.05 -18.84 -15.57
N GLY A 401 1.48 -20.04 -15.41
CA GLY A 401 2.13 -21.30 -15.81
C GLY A 401 2.98 -21.97 -14.73
N PHE A 402 3.06 -21.41 -13.52
CA PHE A 402 3.72 -22.01 -12.35
C PHE A 402 2.72 -22.32 -11.23
N ILE A 403 3.04 -23.34 -10.42
CA ILE A 403 2.20 -23.84 -9.32
C ILE A 403 3.02 -23.77 -8.03
N LEU A 404 2.34 -23.44 -6.92
CA LEU A 404 2.96 -23.38 -5.59
C LEU A 404 3.24 -24.80 -5.06
N ASN A 405 4.51 -25.10 -4.78
CA ASN A 405 4.96 -26.32 -4.13
C ASN A 405 5.76 -25.96 -2.86
N GLY A 406 5.12 -26.10 -1.70
CA GLY A 406 5.66 -25.55 -0.45
C GLY A 406 5.82 -24.03 -0.57
N ASN A 407 7.08 -23.54 -0.58
CA ASN A 407 7.41 -22.11 -0.70
C ASN A 407 8.02 -21.73 -2.07
N GLN A 408 7.95 -22.61 -3.08
CA GLN A 408 8.52 -22.35 -4.41
C GLN A 408 7.49 -22.46 -5.51
N CYS A 409 7.61 -21.63 -6.54
CA CYS A 409 6.79 -21.71 -7.74
C CYS A 409 7.52 -22.54 -8.81
N VAL A 410 6.97 -23.72 -9.09
CA VAL A 410 7.59 -24.71 -9.98
C VAL A 410 6.70 -24.97 -11.20
N PRO A 411 7.28 -25.36 -12.35
CA PRO A 411 6.48 -25.84 -13.47
C PRO A 411 5.59 -27.02 -13.05
N PRO A 412 4.38 -27.18 -13.63
CA PRO A 412 3.49 -28.29 -13.30
C PRO A 412 4.16 -29.67 -13.42
N THR A 413 5.08 -29.84 -14.37
CA THR A 413 5.83 -31.09 -14.57
C THR A 413 6.77 -31.45 -13.41
N SER A 414 7.08 -30.48 -12.54
CA SER A 414 7.94 -30.65 -11.37
C SER A 414 7.15 -30.98 -10.09
N CYS A 415 5.83 -31.11 -10.19
CA CYS A 415 5.03 -31.67 -9.10
C CYS A 415 5.28 -33.19 -8.96
N GLY A 416 4.95 -33.72 -7.78
CA GLY A 416 5.01 -35.13 -7.45
C GLY A 416 3.63 -35.76 -7.31
N CYS A 417 3.57 -36.93 -6.70
CA CYS A 417 2.33 -37.68 -6.45
C CYS A 417 2.22 -37.99 -4.96
N TYR A 418 1.00 -37.99 -4.41
CA TYR A 418 0.75 -38.58 -3.09
C TYR A 418 0.27 -40.01 -3.25
N HIS A 419 0.99 -40.96 -2.65
CA HIS A 419 0.62 -42.37 -2.65
C HIS A 419 0.79 -42.96 -1.24
N HIS A 420 -0.30 -43.50 -0.69
CA HIS A 420 -0.36 -44.04 0.68
C HIS A 420 0.23 -43.11 1.75
N GLY A 421 -0.09 -41.81 1.67
CA GLY A 421 0.37 -40.79 2.62
C GLY A 421 1.81 -40.30 2.43
N ARG A 422 2.55 -40.83 1.44
CA ARG A 422 3.92 -40.39 1.12
C ARG A 422 3.96 -39.61 -0.20
N TYR A 423 4.72 -38.52 -0.20
CA TYR A 423 5.02 -37.76 -1.41
C TYR A 423 6.12 -38.45 -2.23
N ARG A 424 5.92 -38.54 -3.54
CA ARG A 424 6.82 -39.14 -4.53
C ARG A 424 7.19 -38.09 -5.57
N GLN A 425 8.47 -37.97 -5.92
CA GLN A 425 8.91 -37.00 -6.92
C GLN A 425 8.38 -37.38 -8.32
N GLY A 426 8.14 -36.38 -9.17
CA GLY A 426 7.74 -36.63 -10.56
C GLY A 426 8.78 -37.46 -11.30
N GLY A 427 8.37 -38.63 -11.81
CA GLY A 427 9.27 -39.60 -12.46
C GLY A 427 9.93 -40.61 -11.50
N GLU A 428 9.74 -40.49 -10.18
CA GLU A 428 10.26 -41.46 -9.20
C GLU A 428 9.68 -42.85 -9.46
N GLN A 429 10.56 -43.86 -9.46
CA GLN A 429 10.20 -45.27 -9.46
C GLN A 429 10.46 -45.89 -8.08
N PHE A 430 9.52 -46.70 -7.58
CA PHE A 430 9.66 -47.34 -6.28
C PHE A 430 8.95 -48.69 -6.22
N TRP A 431 9.46 -49.58 -5.37
CA TRP A 431 8.88 -50.90 -5.13
C TRP A 431 7.78 -50.86 -4.07
N GLU A 432 6.75 -51.69 -4.25
CA GLU A 432 5.64 -51.87 -3.33
C GLU A 432 5.31 -53.37 -3.16
N GLY A 433 4.89 -53.75 -1.95
CA GLY A 433 4.58 -55.13 -1.55
C GLY A 433 5.73 -55.76 -0.78
N GLU A 434 5.41 -56.69 0.13
CA GLU A 434 6.38 -57.32 1.06
C GLU A 434 7.53 -58.06 0.34
N GLU A 435 7.29 -58.51 -0.89
CA GLU A 435 8.28 -59.21 -1.73
C GLU A 435 8.54 -58.48 -3.06
N CYS A 436 8.49 -57.14 -3.07
CA CYS A 436 8.75 -56.34 -4.27
C CYS A 436 7.80 -56.71 -5.43
N GLN A 437 6.53 -57.00 -5.12
CA GLN A 437 5.54 -57.53 -6.06
C GLN A 437 5.08 -56.50 -7.12
N ARG A 438 5.31 -55.21 -6.87
CA ARG A 438 4.93 -54.13 -7.78
C ARG A 438 6.05 -53.12 -7.91
N LEU A 439 6.24 -52.64 -9.14
CA LEU A 439 7.05 -51.47 -9.44
C LEU A 439 6.13 -50.31 -9.83
N CYS A 440 6.22 -49.21 -9.10
CA CYS A 440 5.39 -48.03 -9.25
C CYS A 440 6.19 -46.86 -9.85
N SER A 441 5.52 -46.00 -10.62
CA SER A 441 6.07 -44.76 -11.16
C SER A 441 5.12 -43.59 -10.93
N CYS A 442 5.63 -42.46 -10.43
CA CYS A 442 4.84 -41.23 -10.28
C CYS A 442 4.83 -40.40 -11.57
N ASN A 443 3.64 -40.12 -12.12
CA ASN A 443 3.49 -39.13 -13.18
C ASN A 443 3.36 -37.72 -12.55
N GLY A 444 4.45 -36.96 -12.59
CA GLY A 444 4.52 -35.62 -11.99
C GLY A 444 3.59 -34.57 -12.62
N ILE A 445 3.07 -34.82 -13.83
CA ILE A 445 2.14 -33.91 -14.52
C ILE A 445 0.71 -34.12 -14.01
N THR A 446 0.29 -35.38 -13.86
CA THR A 446 -1.07 -35.72 -13.46
C THR A 446 -1.23 -35.92 -11.95
N GLY A 447 -0.11 -36.05 -11.22
CA GLY A 447 -0.09 -36.40 -9.79
C GLY A 447 -0.51 -37.86 -9.52
N ILE A 448 -0.58 -38.70 -10.55
CA ILE A 448 -1.07 -40.09 -10.46
C ILE A 448 0.10 -41.06 -10.41
N VAL A 449 0.04 -42.01 -9.48
CA VAL A 449 0.97 -43.16 -9.44
C VAL A 449 0.42 -44.32 -10.25
N HIS A 450 1.26 -44.89 -11.10
CA HIS A 450 0.97 -46.10 -11.88
C HIS A 450 1.87 -47.25 -11.43
N CYS A 451 1.29 -48.39 -11.04
CA CYS A 451 2.02 -49.55 -10.53
C CYS A 451 1.78 -50.80 -11.37
N THR A 452 2.85 -51.47 -11.80
CA THR A 452 2.81 -52.73 -12.56
C THR A 452 3.38 -53.90 -11.76
N PRO A 453 2.87 -55.13 -11.91
CA PRO A 453 3.44 -56.32 -11.28
C PRO A 453 4.91 -56.54 -11.64
N ASN A 454 5.75 -56.97 -10.69
CA ASN A 454 7.18 -57.20 -10.88
C ASN A 454 7.75 -58.14 -9.76
N SER A 455 9.00 -58.62 -9.89
CA SER A 455 9.67 -59.51 -8.92
C SER A 455 11.20 -59.46 -9.05
N CYS A 456 11.94 -59.76 -7.98
CA CYS A 456 13.42 -59.75 -7.99
C CYS A 456 14.03 -60.86 -8.86
N GLY A 457 15.24 -60.62 -9.38
CA GLY A 457 15.99 -61.59 -10.18
C GLY A 457 16.55 -62.76 -9.35
N LEU A 458 17.06 -63.80 -10.04
CA LEU A 458 17.55 -65.05 -9.41
C LEU A 458 18.72 -64.87 -8.42
N GLN A 459 19.41 -63.73 -8.43
CA GLN A 459 20.55 -63.42 -7.54
C GLN A 459 20.29 -62.18 -6.67
N GLU A 460 19.04 -61.75 -6.63
CA GLU A 460 18.61 -60.61 -5.85
C GLU A 460 17.57 -61.05 -4.83
N SER A 461 17.56 -60.38 -3.69
CA SER A 461 16.51 -60.55 -2.69
C SER A 461 15.86 -59.19 -2.43
N CYS A 462 14.56 -59.19 -2.12
CA CYS A 462 13.84 -57.98 -1.76
C CYS A 462 14.21 -57.60 -0.33
N LEU A 463 14.99 -56.54 -0.17
CA LEU A 463 15.49 -56.10 1.14
C LEU A 463 15.76 -54.59 1.16
N VAL A 464 16.18 -54.09 2.32
CA VAL A 464 16.56 -52.69 2.51
C VAL A 464 18.08 -52.59 2.60
N VAL A 465 18.76 -52.08 1.57
CA VAL A 465 20.20 -51.78 1.60
C VAL A 465 20.38 -50.27 1.69
N GLY A 466 21.14 -49.79 2.68
CA GLY A 466 21.45 -48.36 2.80
C GLY A 466 20.23 -47.44 2.98
N GLY A 467 19.08 -47.99 3.39
CA GLY A 467 17.81 -47.26 3.50
C GLY A 467 16.90 -47.33 2.26
N GLU A 468 17.32 -48.01 1.20
CA GLU A 468 16.54 -48.18 -0.03
C GLU A 468 15.89 -49.58 -0.07
N PHE A 469 14.55 -49.62 -0.05
CA PHE A 469 13.77 -50.86 -0.23
C PHE A 469 13.67 -51.21 -1.71
N GLY A 470 14.11 -52.41 -2.08
CA GLY A 470 14.04 -52.92 -3.45
C GLY A 470 14.74 -54.26 -3.61
N CYS A 471 14.86 -54.69 -4.86
CA CYS A 471 15.67 -55.85 -5.21
C CYS A 471 17.16 -55.48 -5.18
N HIS A 472 17.93 -56.18 -4.34
CA HIS A 472 19.37 -55.95 -4.19
C HIS A 472 20.15 -57.26 -4.32
N PRO A 473 21.41 -57.22 -4.79
CA PRO A 473 22.26 -58.41 -4.85
C PRO A 473 22.43 -59.06 -3.48
N ASN A 474 22.44 -60.39 -3.44
CA ASN A 474 22.68 -61.13 -2.20
C ASN A 474 24.10 -60.83 -1.65
N PRO A 475 24.27 -60.57 -0.34
CA PRO A 475 25.59 -60.28 0.23
C PRO A 475 26.54 -61.48 0.18
N HIS A 476 27.82 -61.25 -0.14
CA HIS A 476 28.89 -62.26 -0.14
C HIS A 476 29.93 -61.98 0.96
N GLY A 477 30.41 -63.02 1.65
CA GLY A 477 31.51 -62.95 2.61
C GLY A 477 32.79 -63.60 2.08
N THR A 478 33.96 -63.08 2.45
CA THR A 478 35.28 -63.66 2.06
C THR A 478 36.15 -63.89 3.30
N CYS A 479 36.76 -65.06 3.43
CA CYS A 479 37.83 -65.32 4.39
C CYS A 479 39.17 -65.48 3.67
N TYR A 480 40.27 -65.19 4.37
CA TYR A 480 41.63 -65.28 3.82
C TYR A 480 42.51 -66.14 4.72
N ALA A 481 43.41 -66.90 4.09
CA ALA A 481 44.54 -67.56 4.73
C ALA A 481 45.78 -67.31 3.86
N SER A 482 46.83 -66.72 4.42
CA SER A 482 48.00 -66.30 3.63
C SER A 482 49.29 -66.27 4.46
N GLY A 483 50.44 -66.43 3.81
CA GLY A 483 51.75 -66.32 4.46
C GLY A 483 52.03 -67.46 5.45
N ASP A 484 52.59 -67.10 6.62
CA ASP A 484 52.96 -67.99 7.71
C ASP A 484 51.90 -68.04 8.83
N PRO A 485 50.92 -68.93 8.71
CA PRO A 485 49.60 -68.58 8.20
C PRO A 485 48.91 -67.49 9.05
N HIS A 486 48.62 -66.37 8.39
CA HIS A 486 47.71 -65.31 8.84
C HIS A 486 46.30 -65.58 8.33
N TYR A 487 45.32 -65.49 9.22
CA TYR A 487 43.91 -65.71 8.91
C TYR A 487 43.11 -64.42 9.07
N LEU A 488 42.18 -64.19 8.15
CA LEU A 488 41.13 -63.18 8.26
C LEU A 488 39.78 -63.88 8.15
N THR A 489 38.97 -63.85 9.20
CA THR A 489 37.63 -64.48 9.20
C THR A 489 36.67 -63.76 8.26
N PHE A 490 35.52 -64.39 7.95
CA PHE A 490 34.46 -63.76 7.15
C PHE A 490 33.97 -62.41 7.72
N ASP A 491 34.06 -62.24 9.05
CA ASP A 491 33.71 -61.00 9.76
C ASP A 491 34.90 -60.05 9.97
N GLY A 492 36.04 -60.31 9.32
CA GLY A 492 37.21 -59.42 9.34
C GLY A 492 38.11 -59.52 10.59
N LYS A 493 38.01 -60.59 11.39
CA LYS A 493 38.92 -60.78 12.54
C LYS A 493 40.24 -61.39 12.08
N ALA A 494 41.34 -60.68 12.30
CA ALA A 494 42.68 -61.16 12.01
C ALA A 494 43.23 -62.01 13.18
N TYR A 495 43.88 -63.14 12.87
CA TYR A 495 44.61 -63.94 13.85
C TYR A 495 45.70 -64.80 13.20
N ASP A 496 46.68 -65.20 14.00
CA ASP A 496 47.81 -66.03 13.57
C ASP A 496 47.69 -67.42 14.20
N PHE A 497 47.96 -68.47 13.42
CA PHE A 497 47.88 -69.83 13.92
C PHE A 497 48.92 -70.75 13.28
N GLN A 498 49.93 -71.14 14.07
CA GLN A 498 51.08 -71.94 13.64
C GLN A 498 50.85 -73.46 13.81
N GLY A 499 49.67 -73.95 13.41
CA GLY A 499 49.36 -75.37 13.43
C GLY A 499 49.99 -76.12 12.24
N THR A 500 50.37 -77.39 12.42
CA THR A 500 51.03 -78.24 11.41
C THR A 500 50.17 -79.45 10.98
N CYS A 501 48.86 -79.35 11.19
CA CYS A 501 47.88 -80.38 10.82
C CYS A 501 47.03 -79.94 9.62
N ARG A 502 46.02 -80.76 9.30
CA ARG A 502 44.94 -80.43 8.38
C ARG A 502 43.80 -79.78 9.16
N TYR A 503 43.37 -78.61 8.72
CA TYR A 503 42.35 -77.80 9.38
C TYR A 503 41.22 -77.46 8.41
N VAL A 504 39.99 -77.42 8.91
CA VAL A 504 38.82 -76.95 8.16
C VAL A 504 38.81 -75.43 8.19
N LEU A 505 38.89 -74.79 7.02
CA LEU A 505 38.81 -73.33 6.87
C LEU A 505 37.37 -72.85 6.80
N ALA A 506 36.51 -73.57 6.09
CA ALA A 506 35.10 -73.25 5.97
C ALA A 506 34.30 -74.53 5.72
N THR A 507 33.21 -74.72 6.46
CA THR A 507 32.23 -75.78 6.25
C THR A 507 30.87 -75.29 6.72
N VAL A 508 29.80 -75.87 6.18
CA VAL A 508 28.45 -75.65 6.70
C VAL A 508 28.30 -76.42 8.01
N CYS A 509 28.02 -75.72 9.12
CA CYS A 509 27.99 -76.32 10.48
C CYS A 509 26.60 -76.85 10.91
N ASN A 510 25.51 -76.49 10.21
CA ASN A 510 24.14 -76.95 10.51
C ASN A 510 23.42 -77.37 9.22
N ASP A 511 22.81 -78.55 9.26
CA ASP A 511 21.97 -79.09 8.18
C ASP A 511 20.54 -78.53 8.32
N THR A 512 20.38 -77.25 8.02
CA THR A 512 19.06 -76.62 7.91
C THR A 512 18.73 -76.40 6.43
N ASP A 513 17.51 -76.81 6.08
CA ASP A 513 16.99 -77.08 4.73
C ASP A 513 17.51 -76.18 3.60
N GLY A 514 18.13 -76.82 2.58
CA GLY A 514 18.31 -76.26 1.24
C GLY A 514 19.71 -75.73 0.89
N LEU A 515 20.67 -75.70 1.82
CA LEU A 515 22.04 -75.26 1.52
C LEU A 515 22.89 -76.39 0.91
N HIS A 516 23.63 -76.08 -0.16
CA HIS A 516 24.60 -77.02 -0.72
C HIS A 516 25.78 -77.21 0.23
N GLN A 517 26.02 -78.45 0.66
CA GLN A 517 27.13 -78.77 1.55
C GLN A 517 28.49 -78.67 0.83
N PHE A 518 29.45 -78.03 1.49
CA PHE A 518 30.84 -77.97 1.06
C PHE A 518 31.78 -77.93 2.27
N SER A 519 33.05 -78.27 2.03
CA SER A 519 34.13 -78.10 3.01
C SER A 519 35.41 -77.69 2.32
N VAL A 520 36.07 -76.65 2.84
CA VAL A 520 37.39 -76.20 2.43
C VAL A 520 38.36 -76.52 3.57
N GLU A 521 39.42 -77.25 3.27
CA GLU A 521 40.44 -77.66 4.23
C GLU A 521 41.83 -77.23 3.76
N ALA A 522 42.67 -76.78 4.68
CA ALA A 522 44.07 -76.45 4.44
C ALA A 522 44.97 -77.35 5.28
N LYS A 523 46.00 -77.93 4.63
CA LYS A 523 47.06 -78.66 5.31
C LYS A 523 48.26 -77.73 5.46
N ASN A 524 48.63 -77.49 6.72
CA ASN A 524 49.78 -76.66 7.05
C ASN A 524 50.98 -77.54 7.41
N GLU A 525 52.18 -77.16 6.95
CA GLU A 525 53.42 -77.90 7.22
C GLU A 525 54.50 -76.98 7.80
N PRO A 526 55.44 -77.50 8.62
CA PRO A 526 56.55 -76.71 9.14
C PRO A 526 57.43 -76.17 8.01
N TRP A 527 57.83 -74.90 8.08
CA TRP A 527 58.67 -74.29 7.06
C TRP A 527 60.17 -74.37 7.44
N ASN A 528 60.93 -75.24 6.78
CA ASN A 528 62.40 -75.28 6.81
C ASN A 528 63.04 -75.22 8.23
N GLY A 529 62.42 -75.89 9.22
CA GLY A 529 62.92 -75.92 10.60
C GLY A 529 62.71 -74.64 11.41
N LEU A 530 62.00 -73.65 10.87
CA LEU A 530 61.55 -72.46 11.60
C LEU A 530 60.30 -72.80 12.45
N PRO A 531 60.04 -72.04 13.53
CA PRO A 531 58.86 -72.21 14.37
C PRO A 531 57.59 -71.61 13.72
N VAL A 532 57.43 -71.76 12.41
CA VAL A 532 56.28 -71.29 11.63
C VAL A 532 55.79 -72.38 10.68
N SER A 533 54.50 -72.36 10.35
CA SER A 533 53.91 -73.24 9.34
C SER A 533 53.45 -72.47 8.11
N ILE A 534 53.33 -73.15 6.98
CA ILE A 534 52.76 -72.61 5.75
C ILE A 534 51.67 -73.53 5.23
N THR A 535 50.70 -72.99 4.49
CA THR A 535 49.71 -73.81 3.79
C THR A 535 50.34 -74.48 2.58
N ALA A 536 50.50 -75.80 2.63
CA ALA A 536 51.13 -76.59 1.57
C ALA A 536 50.10 -77.15 0.56
N GLU A 537 48.92 -77.54 1.06
CA GLU A 537 47.86 -78.15 0.27
C GLU A 537 46.48 -77.59 0.67
N VAL A 538 45.60 -77.40 -0.31
CA VAL A 538 44.20 -76.99 -0.13
C VAL A 538 43.28 -78.03 -0.76
N PHE A 539 42.24 -78.41 -0.03
CA PHE A 539 41.23 -79.34 -0.48
C PHE A 539 39.86 -78.67 -0.46
N VAL A 540 39.12 -78.77 -1.55
CA VAL A 540 37.74 -78.29 -1.65
C VAL A 540 36.84 -79.48 -1.96
N ASN A 541 35.95 -79.80 -1.02
CA ASN A 541 34.91 -80.80 -1.19
C ASN A 541 33.60 -80.08 -1.50
N VAL A 542 33.02 -80.33 -2.67
CA VAL A 542 31.77 -79.69 -3.10
C VAL A 542 31.00 -80.64 -4.03
N GLY A 543 29.72 -80.88 -3.72
CA GLY A 543 28.83 -81.66 -4.61
C GLY A 543 29.32 -83.09 -4.92
N GLY A 544 30.06 -83.72 -4.00
CA GLY A 544 30.64 -85.06 -4.18
C GLY A 544 32.05 -85.06 -4.80
N TYR A 545 32.50 -83.94 -5.36
CA TYR A 545 33.85 -83.82 -5.91
C TYR A 545 34.84 -83.35 -4.85
N ARG A 546 36.05 -83.90 -4.89
CA ARG A 546 37.20 -83.43 -4.12
C ARG A 546 38.25 -82.86 -5.05
N VAL A 547 38.46 -81.55 -4.91
CA VAL A 547 39.49 -80.79 -5.60
C VAL A 547 40.69 -80.67 -4.67
N HIS A 548 41.87 -81.02 -5.16
CA HIS A 548 43.13 -80.94 -4.45
C HIS A 548 44.11 -80.02 -5.19
N ILE A 549 44.56 -79.00 -4.47
CA ILE A 549 45.51 -77.98 -4.92
C ILE A 549 46.75 -78.12 -4.05
N SER A 550 47.92 -78.25 -4.66
CA SER A 550 49.20 -78.38 -3.94
C SER A 550 50.20 -77.37 -4.48
N TRP A 551 50.95 -76.75 -3.57
CA TRP A 551 52.05 -75.85 -3.90
C TRP A 551 53.10 -76.51 -4.81
N GLU A 552 53.36 -77.81 -4.66
CA GLU A 552 54.36 -78.54 -5.45
C GLU A 552 53.95 -78.72 -6.92
N ARG A 553 52.67 -78.52 -7.25
CA ARG A 553 52.11 -78.75 -8.60
C ARG A 553 51.50 -77.46 -9.15
N CYS A 554 52.34 -76.44 -9.31
CA CYS A 554 51.94 -75.13 -9.82
C CYS A 554 51.18 -75.24 -11.15
N GLY A 555 49.99 -74.64 -11.23
CA GLY A 555 49.12 -74.61 -12.41
C GLY A 555 48.32 -75.89 -12.68
N MET A 556 48.42 -76.93 -11.84
CA MET A 556 47.66 -78.17 -11.97
C MET A 556 46.77 -78.39 -10.74
N VAL A 557 45.56 -78.87 -10.99
CA VAL A 557 44.58 -79.21 -9.94
C VAL A 557 44.15 -80.66 -10.14
N GLN A 558 44.17 -81.44 -9.07
CA GLN A 558 43.69 -82.83 -9.10
C GLN A 558 42.23 -82.88 -8.65
N VAL A 559 41.36 -83.48 -9.46
CA VAL A 559 39.94 -83.67 -9.13
C VAL A 559 39.66 -85.16 -9.03
N SER A 560 39.09 -85.59 -7.91
CA SER A 560 38.60 -86.96 -7.69
C SER A 560 37.10 -86.92 -7.38
N CYS A 561 36.37 -87.92 -7.87
CA CYS A 561 34.93 -88.10 -7.64
C CYS A 561 34.70 -89.09 -6.49
#